data_AF-A0A4Y9JKB5-F1
#
_entry.id   AF-A0A4Y9JKB5-F1
#
_cell.length_a   1.000
_cell.length_b   1.000
_cell.length_c   1.000
_cell.angle_alpha   90.00
_cell.angle_beta   90.00
_cell.angle_gamma   90.00
#
_symmetry.space_group_name_H-M   'P 1'
#
loop_
_entity.id
_entity.type
_entity.pdbx_description
1 polymer ?
#
loop_
_entity_poly.entity_id
_entity_poly.type
_entity_poly.pdbx_seq_one_letter_code
_entity_poly.pdbx_strand_id
1 'polypeptide(L)'
;MNHTQILNGIEQTDYWDAQILDFEIKYLGDEVNLFIESHALEDVEKFCWRIKFLRCAKVNYETDANWLTESQGKKTLWREKDVKTLRGGQLLGYSGYDIQVLNMGDEFYSSKIILANMSINIVCQDIEVSKVLIADQHFFWDEDN
;
A
#
# COMPACT_ATOMS: atom_id res chain seq x y z
N MET A 1 0.38 -19.10 -0.59
CA MET A 1 -1.00 -19.48 -1.00
C MET A 1 -1.04 -19.86 -2.48
N ASN A 2 -2.09 -20.53 -3.01
CA ASN A 2 -2.20 -20.69 -4.47
C ASN A 2 -2.60 -19.36 -5.14
N HIS A 3 -2.26 -19.16 -6.42
CA HIS A 3 -2.43 -17.87 -7.10
C HIS A 3 -3.88 -17.32 -7.05
N THR A 4 -4.88 -18.18 -7.23
CA THR A 4 -6.29 -17.80 -7.17
C THR A 4 -6.72 -17.36 -5.76
N GLN A 5 -6.22 -18.01 -4.72
CA GLN A 5 -6.48 -17.62 -3.33
C GLN A 5 -5.89 -16.26 -3.00
N ILE A 6 -4.68 -15.96 -3.51
CA ILE A 6 -4.05 -14.65 -3.34
C ILE A 6 -4.92 -13.57 -3.97
N LEU A 7 -5.32 -13.74 -5.24
CA LEU A 7 -6.18 -12.78 -5.93
C LEU A 7 -7.50 -12.58 -5.19
N ASN A 8 -8.19 -13.66 -4.82
CA ASN A 8 -9.44 -13.55 -4.07
C ASN A 8 -9.27 -12.84 -2.72
N GLY A 9 -8.15 -13.05 -2.03
CA GLY A 9 -7.84 -12.36 -0.78
C GLY A 9 -7.64 -10.86 -1.00
N ILE A 10 -6.94 -10.47 -2.07
CA ILE A 10 -6.73 -9.06 -2.43
C ILE A 10 -8.06 -8.40 -2.80
N GLU A 11 -8.89 -9.06 -3.62
CA GLU A 11 -10.21 -8.53 -4.00
C GLU A 11 -11.13 -8.31 -2.78
N GLN A 12 -11.05 -9.17 -1.76
CA GLN A 12 -11.79 -9.00 -0.49
C GLN A 12 -11.36 -7.78 0.32
N THR A 13 -10.23 -7.15 -0.01
CA THR A 13 -9.81 -5.92 0.67
C THR A 13 -10.59 -4.70 0.19
N ASP A 14 -11.33 -4.81 -0.93
CA ASP A 14 -12.02 -3.69 -1.58
C ASP A 14 -11.07 -2.49 -1.81
N TYR A 15 -9.83 -2.78 -2.23
CA TYR A 15 -8.74 -1.79 -2.29
C TYR A 15 -9.00 -0.60 -3.23
N TRP A 16 -9.94 -0.72 -4.17
CA TRP A 16 -10.29 0.33 -5.12
C TRP A 16 -10.92 1.50 -4.38
N ASP A 17 -10.29 2.67 -4.45
CA ASP A 17 -10.63 3.90 -3.74
C ASP A 17 -10.48 3.83 -2.20
N ALA A 18 -10.06 2.70 -1.64
CA ALA A 18 -9.74 2.58 -0.22
C ALA A 18 -8.49 3.38 0.14
N GLN A 19 -8.51 4.07 1.28
CA GLN A 19 -7.35 4.75 1.84
C GLN A 19 -6.23 3.76 2.17
N ILE A 20 -5.03 4.10 1.72
CA ILE A 20 -3.80 3.42 2.07
C ILE A 20 -3.27 4.02 3.36
N LEU A 21 -3.12 3.15 4.36
CA LEU A 21 -2.73 3.54 5.71
C LEU A 21 -1.22 3.62 5.84
N ASP A 22 -0.49 2.67 5.28
CA ASP A 22 0.98 2.69 5.29
C ASP A 22 1.56 1.74 4.23
N PHE A 23 2.82 1.99 3.86
CA PHE A 23 3.63 1.11 3.03
C PHE A 23 5.02 0.95 3.67
N GLU A 24 5.27 -0.25 4.20
CA GLU A 24 6.46 -0.52 4.99
C GLU A 24 7.37 -1.53 4.31
N ILE A 25 8.68 -1.29 4.41
CA ILE A 25 9.72 -2.25 4.03
C ILE A 25 10.46 -2.64 5.30
N LYS A 26 10.38 -3.92 5.69
CA LYS A 26 10.93 -4.46 6.95
C LYS A 26 12.02 -5.50 6.67
N TYR A 27 12.79 -5.81 7.72
CA TYR A 27 13.81 -6.87 7.73
C TYR A 27 14.77 -6.80 6.53
N LEU A 28 15.39 -5.62 6.33
CA LEU A 28 16.34 -5.36 5.24
C LEU A 28 15.74 -5.55 3.83
N GLY A 29 14.44 -5.38 3.69
CA GLY A 29 13.74 -5.52 2.42
C GLY A 29 13.22 -6.91 2.12
N ASP A 30 13.36 -7.87 3.03
CA ASP A 30 12.81 -9.22 2.87
C ASP A 30 11.28 -9.22 2.92
N GLU A 31 10.69 -8.34 3.73
CA GLU A 31 9.25 -8.21 3.86
C GLU A 31 8.77 -6.81 3.46
N VAL A 32 7.65 -6.78 2.74
CA VAL A 32 6.94 -5.54 2.41
C VAL A 32 5.50 -5.66 2.88
N ASN A 33 4.98 -4.63 3.53
CA ASN A 33 3.58 -4.57 3.96
C ASN A 33 2.88 -3.39 3.30
N LEU A 34 1.70 -3.64 2.76
CA LEU A 34 0.74 -2.61 2.34
C LEU A 34 -0.47 -2.71 3.26
N PHE A 35 -0.82 -1.60 3.89
CA PHE A 35 -1.98 -1.51 4.78
C PHE A 35 -3.08 -0.69 4.12
N ILE A 36 -4.28 -1.24 4.11
CA ILE A 36 -5.44 -0.68 3.42
C ILE A 36 -6.57 -0.59 4.44
N GLU A 37 -7.29 0.52 4.46
CA GLU A 37 -8.44 0.67 5.34
C GLU A 37 -9.49 -0.43 5.09
N SER A 38 -10.34 -0.68 6.09
CA SER A 38 -11.48 -1.58 5.94
C SER A 38 -12.77 -0.78 5.84
N HIS A 39 -13.59 -1.07 4.83
CA HIS A 39 -14.92 -0.46 4.67
C HIS A 39 -16.02 -1.13 5.51
N ALA A 40 -15.72 -2.22 6.23
CA ALA A 40 -16.69 -2.92 7.05
C ALA A 40 -17.07 -2.07 8.28
N LEU A 41 -18.34 -1.65 8.36
CA LEU A 41 -18.87 -0.72 9.39
C LEU A 41 -18.57 -1.12 10.85
N GLU A 42 -18.46 -2.41 11.12
CA GLU A 42 -18.17 -2.95 12.46
C GLU A 42 -16.68 -2.90 12.85
N ASP A 43 -15.82 -2.65 11.86
CA ASP A 43 -14.35 -2.72 11.96
C ASP A 43 -13.65 -1.39 11.65
N VAL A 44 -14.41 -0.39 11.21
CA VAL A 44 -13.92 0.97 10.97
C VAL A 44 -13.12 1.45 12.19
N GLU A 45 -11.93 1.97 11.94
CA GLU A 45 -10.94 2.43 12.95
C GLU A 45 -10.33 1.36 13.88
N LYS A 46 -10.80 0.10 13.85
CA LYS A 46 -10.24 -0.99 14.68
C LYS A 46 -9.33 -1.92 13.89
N PHE A 47 -9.76 -2.31 12.70
CA PHE A 47 -9.02 -3.23 11.86
C PHE A 47 -8.72 -2.62 10.50
N CYS A 48 -7.62 -3.08 9.92
CA CYS A 48 -7.27 -2.80 8.53
C CYS A 48 -6.88 -4.10 7.83
N TRP A 49 -6.84 -4.06 6.51
CA TRP A 49 -6.27 -5.10 5.70
C TRP A 49 -4.76 -4.91 5.60
N ARG A 50 -4.01 -6.01 5.69
CA ARG A 50 -2.58 -6.06 5.42
C ARG A 50 -2.33 -7.06 4.31
N ILE A 51 -1.71 -6.58 3.24
CA ILE A 51 -1.09 -7.41 2.22
C ILE A 51 0.40 -7.46 2.51
N LYS A 52 0.90 -8.65 2.83
CA LYS A 52 2.29 -8.90 3.20
C LYS A 52 2.98 -9.69 2.09
N PHE A 53 4.08 -9.16 1.58
CA PHE A 53 4.94 -9.79 0.60
C PHE A 53 6.17 -10.35 1.32
N LEU A 54 6.45 -11.64 1.12
CA LEU A 54 7.48 -12.37 1.86
C LEU A 54 8.62 -12.79 0.95
N ARG A 55 9.85 -12.76 1.48
CA ARG A 55 11.07 -13.16 0.75
C ARG A 55 11.17 -12.39 -0.56
N CYS A 56 11.11 -11.06 -0.45
CA CYS A 56 11.11 -10.16 -1.59
C CYS A 56 12.48 -10.16 -2.27
N ALA A 57 12.50 -10.51 -3.55
CA ALA A 57 13.71 -10.46 -4.37
C ALA A 57 13.95 -9.06 -4.95
N LYS A 58 12.89 -8.28 -5.16
CA LYS A 58 12.98 -6.95 -5.77
C LYS A 58 11.79 -6.08 -5.39
N VAL A 59 12.07 -4.84 -5.01
CA VAL A 59 11.04 -3.82 -4.72
C VAL A 59 11.46 -2.55 -5.44
N ASN A 60 10.62 -2.05 -6.33
CA ASN A 60 10.78 -0.74 -6.94
C ASN A 60 9.53 0.09 -6.67
N TYR A 61 9.70 1.34 -6.31
CA TYR A 61 8.59 2.28 -6.24
C TYR A 61 8.98 3.65 -6.77
N GLU A 62 8.00 4.36 -7.31
CA GLU A 62 8.06 5.77 -7.64
C GLU A 62 6.94 6.49 -6.89
N THR A 63 7.21 7.70 -6.41
CA THR A 63 6.23 8.49 -5.65
C THR A 63 6.02 9.84 -6.30
N ASP A 64 4.91 10.48 -5.93
CA ASP A 64 4.51 11.84 -6.29
C ASP A 64 5.51 12.96 -5.94
N ALA A 65 6.60 12.68 -5.21
CA ALA A 65 7.67 13.66 -4.97
C ALA A 65 8.32 14.13 -6.27
N ASN A 66 8.31 13.29 -7.31
CA ASN A 66 8.89 13.62 -8.61
C ASN A 66 7.82 14.06 -9.62
N TRP A 67 6.56 14.17 -9.22
CA TRP A 67 5.48 14.56 -10.12
C TRP A 67 5.37 16.08 -10.19
N LEU A 68 5.08 16.58 -11.39
CA LEU A 68 4.89 18.01 -11.64
C LEU A 68 3.41 18.27 -11.90
N THR A 69 2.87 19.28 -11.23
CA THR A 69 1.59 19.88 -11.58
C THR A 69 1.83 21.20 -12.29
N GLU A 70 0.92 21.57 -13.19
CA GLU A 70 0.95 22.86 -13.87
C GLU A 70 -0.31 23.64 -13.53
N SER A 71 -0.12 24.80 -12.92
CA SER A 71 -1.20 25.74 -12.62
C SER A 71 -0.79 27.12 -13.09
N GLN A 72 -1.66 27.76 -13.87
CA GLN A 72 -1.43 29.11 -14.43
C GLN A 72 -0.09 29.24 -15.18
N GLY A 73 0.32 28.18 -15.90
CA GLY A 73 1.58 28.18 -16.69
C GLY A 73 2.86 28.01 -15.86
N LYS A 74 2.76 27.73 -14.56
CA LYS A 74 3.89 27.43 -13.69
C LYS A 74 3.89 25.94 -13.33
N LYS A 75 5.02 25.26 -13.60
CA LYS A 75 5.25 23.90 -13.14
C LYS A 75 5.78 23.91 -11.71
N THR A 76 5.12 23.18 -10.83
CA THR A 76 5.53 23.00 -9.42
C THR A 76 5.51 21.52 -9.07
N LEU A 77 6.30 21.13 -8.08
CA LEU A 77 6.27 19.77 -7.54
C LEU A 77 4.90 19.51 -6.90
N TRP A 78 4.38 18.30 -7.07
CA TRP A 78 3.11 17.89 -6.49
C TRP A 78 3.15 17.86 -4.96
N ARG A 79 4.28 17.42 -4.40
CA ARG A 79 4.51 17.31 -2.96
C ARG A 79 5.61 18.25 -2.50
N GLU A 80 5.27 19.12 -1.56
CA GLU A 80 6.21 20.08 -0.92
C GLU A 80 6.48 19.77 0.56
N LYS A 81 5.74 18.83 1.17
CA LYS A 81 5.83 18.49 2.59
C LYS A 81 6.20 17.01 2.79
N ASP A 82 6.87 16.73 3.90
CA ASP A 82 7.16 15.38 4.33
C ASP A 82 5.85 14.65 4.70
N VAL A 83 5.60 13.48 4.09
CA VAL A 83 4.39 12.68 4.34
C VAL A 83 4.21 12.35 5.82
N LYS A 84 5.31 12.09 6.55
CA LYS A 84 5.27 11.81 8.00
C LYS A 84 4.65 12.92 8.85
N THR A 85 4.52 14.13 8.31
CA THR A 85 3.94 15.30 9.00
C THR A 85 2.45 15.48 8.72
N LEU A 86 1.89 14.73 7.77
CA LEU A 86 0.48 14.80 7.39
C LEU A 86 -0.37 14.03 8.43
N ARG A 87 -1.56 14.54 8.72
CA ARG A 87 -2.51 13.93 9.66
C ARG A 87 -3.94 14.01 9.16
N GLY A 88 -4.77 13.07 9.60
CA GLY A 88 -6.21 13.02 9.33
C GLY A 88 -6.57 13.28 7.87
N GLY A 89 -7.41 14.28 7.63
CA GLY A 89 -7.92 14.63 6.31
C GLY A 89 -6.87 14.90 5.22
N GLN A 90 -5.62 15.19 5.60
CA GLN A 90 -4.52 15.42 4.65
C GLN A 90 -4.05 14.14 3.95
N LEU A 91 -4.42 12.96 4.48
CA LEU A 91 -4.10 11.65 3.92
C LEU A 91 -5.22 11.07 3.04
N LEU A 92 -6.40 11.72 2.96
CA LEU A 92 -7.58 11.22 2.23
C LEU A 92 -7.35 11.07 0.71
N GLY A 93 -6.26 11.61 0.17
CA GLY A 93 -5.88 11.46 -1.24
C GLY A 93 -4.95 10.28 -1.53
N TYR A 94 -4.54 9.51 -0.52
CA TYR A 94 -3.62 8.37 -0.68
C TYR A 94 -4.45 7.09 -0.82
N SER A 95 -5.14 6.92 -1.94
CA SER A 95 -6.03 5.77 -2.18
C SER A 95 -5.41 4.71 -3.09
N GLY A 96 -5.91 3.48 -3.00
CA GLY A 96 -5.60 2.39 -3.93
C GLY A 96 -6.40 2.51 -5.23
N TYR A 97 -5.78 2.14 -6.37
CA TYR A 97 -6.44 2.11 -7.68
C TYR A 97 -6.42 0.74 -8.32
N ASP A 98 -5.27 0.08 -8.36
CA ASP A 98 -5.13 -1.20 -9.05
C ASP A 98 -4.08 -2.07 -8.35
N ILE A 99 -4.38 -3.37 -8.18
CA ILE A 99 -3.43 -4.36 -7.67
C ILE A 99 -3.48 -5.57 -8.59
N GLN A 100 -2.40 -5.74 -9.37
CA GLN A 100 -2.24 -6.88 -10.26
C GLN A 100 -1.20 -7.83 -9.69
N VAL A 101 -1.49 -9.13 -9.72
CA VAL A 101 -0.54 -10.18 -9.36
C VAL A 101 -0.39 -11.13 -10.54
N LEU A 102 0.85 -11.42 -10.91
CA LEU A 102 1.20 -12.39 -11.93
C LEU A 102 2.05 -13.49 -11.28
N ASN A 103 1.67 -14.75 -11.50
CA ASN A 103 2.56 -15.87 -11.22
C ASN A 103 3.62 -15.96 -12.34
N MET A 104 4.90 -15.81 -11.99
CA MET A 104 6.02 -15.82 -12.94
C MET A 104 6.62 -17.22 -13.19
N GLY A 105 6.04 -18.27 -12.60
CA GLY A 105 6.57 -19.62 -12.52
C GLY A 105 6.54 -20.13 -11.07
N ASP A 106 6.91 -21.39 -10.84
CA ASP A 106 6.63 -22.10 -9.58
C ASP A 106 7.13 -21.40 -8.28
N GLU A 107 8.06 -20.46 -8.36
CA GLU A 107 8.73 -19.89 -7.17
C GLU A 107 8.45 -18.40 -6.90
N PHE A 108 7.91 -17.64 -7.85
CA PHE A 108 7.81 -16.18 -7.71
C PHE A 108 6.50 -15.58 -8.22
N TYR A 109 6.05 -14.55 -7.51
CA TYR A 109 4.99 -13.64 -7.90
C TYR A 109 5.57 -12.27 -8.24
N SER A 110 5.01 -11.64 -9.26
CA SER A 110 5.21 -10.23 -9.57
C SER A 110 3.92 -9.48 -9.33
N SER A 111 3.97 -8.48 -8.46
CA SER A 111 2.85 -7.60 -8.14
C SER A 111 3.10 -6.20 -8.66
N LYS A 112 2.13 -5.64 -9.36
CA LYS A 112 2.09 -4.23 -9.77
C LYS A 112 0.95 -3.56 -9.02
N ILE A 113 1.27 -2.55 -8.22
CA ILE A 113 0.34 -1.84 -7.36
C ILE A 113 0.35 -0.37 -7.78
N ILE A 114 -0.82 0.18 -8.05
CA ILE A 114 -1.02 1.58 -8.40
C ILE A 114 -1.87 2.23 -7.32
N LEU A 115 -1.30 3.25 -6.69
CA LEU A 115 -1.94 4.09 -5.69
C LEU A 115 -1.97 5.52 -6.23
N ALA A 116 -2.78 6.37 -5.61
CA ALA A 116 -2.93 7.77 -5.99
C ALA A 116 -1.63 8.58 -5.99
N ASN A 117 -0.70 8.25 -5.09
CA ASN A 117 0.56 8.98 -4.90
C ASN A 117 1.81 8.15 -5.26
N MET A 118 1.67 6.87 -5.62
CA MET A 118 2.81 6.00 -5.86
C MET A 118 2.49 4.82 -6.77
N SER A 119 3.51 4.34 -7.49
CA SER A 119 3.48 3.11 -8.28
C SER A 119 4.53 2.15 -7.76
N ILE A 120 4.16 0.90 -7.52
CA ILE A 120 5.01 -0.10 -6.85
C ILE A 120 5.07 -1.36 -7.71
N ASN A 121 6.27 -1.93 -7.82
CA ASN A 121 6.50 -3.24 -8.42
C ASN A 121 7.28 -4.11 -7.43
N ILE A 122 6.71 -5.26 -7.07
CA ILE A 122 7.28 -6.18 -6.08
C ILE A 122 7.44 -7.56 -6.72
N VAL A 123 8.60 -8.18 -6.54
CA VAL A 123 8.83 -9.59 -6.86
C VAL A 123 9.15 -10.34 -5.57
N CYS A 124 8.36 -11.35 -5.25
CA CYS A 124 8.44 -12.07 -3.96
C CYS A 124 8.05 -13.56 -4.13
N GLN A 125 8.34 -14.37 -3.12
CA GLN A 125 8.03 -15.81 -3.18
C GLN A 125 6.64 -16.15 -2.62
N ASP A 126 6.08 -15.31 -1.76
CA ASP A 126 4.75 -15.54 -1.21
C ASP A 126 4.07 -14.23 -0.83
N ILE A 127 2.74 -14.28 -0.81
CA ILE A 127 1.87 -13.14 -0.53
C ILE A 127 0.82 -13.61 0.47
N GLU A 128 0.67 -12.89 1.56
CA GLU A 128 -0.33 -13.13 2.60
C GLU A 128 -1.30 -11.95 2.68
N VAL A 129 -2.59 -12.23 2.74
CA VAL A 129 -3.63 -11.22 2.98
C VAL A 129 -4.29 -11.54 4.30
N SER A 130 -4.35 -10.54 5.18
CA SER A 130 -4.85 -10.72 6.54
C SER A 130 -5.53 -9.46 7.04
N LYS A 131 -6.51 -9.62 7.94
CA LYS A 131 -7.08 -8.52 8.71
C LYS A 131 -6.32 -8.39 10.01
N VAL A 132 -5.88 -7.18 10.35
CA VAL A 132 -5.02 -6.92 11.51
C VAL A 132 -5.54 -5.72 12.32
N LEU A 133 -5.23 -5.69 13.62
CA LEU A 133 -5.59 -4.58 14.50
C LEU A 133 -4.73 -3.37 14.19
N ILE A 134 -5.36 -2.21 14.00
CA ILE A 134 -4.66 -0.94 13.73
C ILE A 134 -3.72 -0.57 14.89
N ALA A 135 -4.19 -0.74 16.14
CA ALA A 135 -3.43 -0.44 17.35
C ALA A 135 -2.09 -1.20 17.47
N ASP A 136 -1.93 -2.33 16.77
CA ASP A 136 -0.70 -3.14 16.80
C ASP A 136 0.29 -2.76 15.67
N GLN A 137 -0.09 -1.90 14.73
CA GLN A 137 0.73 -1.65 13.53
C GLN A 137 1.67 -0.45 13.67
N HIS A 138 1.47 0.42 14.65
CA HIS A 138 2.30 1.61 14.88
C HIS A 138 2.48 2.48 13.63
N PHE A 139 1.38 2.93 13.01
CA PHE A 139 1.43 3.78 11.82
C PHE A 139 2.00 5.18 12.09
N PHE A 140 2.71 5.76 11.12
CA PHE A 140 3.41 7.05 11.32
C PHE A 140 2.48 8.24 11.64
N TRP A 141 1.20 8.13 11.29
CA TRP A 141 0.18 9.17 11.47
C TRP A 141 -0.64 8.97 12.74
N ASP A 142 -0.44 7.85 13.43
CA ASP A 142 -1.02 7.64 14.76
C ASP A 142 -0.44 8.70 15.73
N GLU A 143 -1.30 9.32 16.52
CA GLU A 143 -0.91 10.40 17.45
C GLU A 143 -0.18 9.85 18.69
N ASP A 144 -0.37 8.56 18.99
CA ASP A 144 0.25 7.86 20.11
C ASP A 144 1.65 7.27 19.78
N ASN A 145 2.19 7.60 18.59
CA ASN A 145 3.50 7.17 18.10
C ASN A 145 4.60 8.24 18.15
#